data_AF-A0A8J5NLG0-F1
#
_entry.id   AF-A0A8J5NLG0-F1
#
_cell.length_a   1.000
_cell.length_b   1.000
_cell.length_c   1.000
_cell.angle_alpha   90.00
_cell.angle_beta   90.00
_cell.angle_gamma   90.00
#
_symmetry.space_group_name_H-M   'P 1'
#
loop_
_entity.id
_entity.type
_entity.pdbx_description
1 polymer ?
#
loop_
_entity_poly.entity_id
_entity_poly.type
_entity_poly.pdbx_seq_one_letter_code
_entity_poly.pdbx_strand_id
1 'polypeptide(L)'
;MLSSIESLYPKAFGNRLPKNDSVLMTARVAWFKAAGTNFLYLQLLFLGLFCYILGSLYQQTSHTHNLRIVFVDYDGGAIGQAVWGAYSSLQGNNYPSVIERPPSDLPTKSDLLEAVCKTRYWAAFFVTKGASSRLQEALEGNVTALEYNNTDIMGYVWNEAVYAPIVDSAISASLQLLSEVARVAYSTGNGAGNIQSISGPTSLSILADPWKLQSINIQPKSQGSRAIYNTVVIILIMIEEFCYLGTVNGLYAQFKLYTRVNARRIIVVRLILSLIYTFIESLCVAGAIWAFKAGWDVNGNQFVLS
;
A
#
# COMPACT_ATOMS: atom_id res chain seq x y z
N MET A 1 -51.60 2.37 -21.36
CA MET A 1 -50.24 2.56 -20.79
C MET A 1 -49.22 3.00 -21.85
N LEU A 2 -49.10 2.31 -23.00
CA LEU A 2 -48.19 2.73 -24.08
C LEU A 2 -48.52 4.12 -24.68
N SER A 3 -49.80 4.46 -24.85
CA SER A 3 -50.19 5.77 -25.42
C SER A 3 -49.90 6.97 -24.50
N SER A 4 -49.90 6.79 -23.17
CA SER A 4 -49.49 7.84 -22.22
C SER A 4 -47.98 8.09 -22.23
N ILE A 5 -47.17 7.08 -22.54
CA ILE A 5 -45.71 7.22 -22.66
C ILE A 5 -45.33 7.91 -23.99
N GLU A 6 -46.09 7.64 -25.05
CA GLU A 6 -45.92 8.32 -26.34
C GLU A 6 -46.21 9.81 -26.28
N SER A 7 -47.22 10.25 -25.51
CA SER A 7 -47.50 11.68 -25.36
C SER A 7 -46.43 12.44 -24.56
N LEU A 8 -45.76 11.76 -23.61
CA LEU A 8 -44.68 12.32 -22.80
C LEU A 8 -43.34 12.41 -23.55
N TYR A 9 -43.07 11.50 -24.50
CA TYR A 9 -41.81 11.45 -25.26
C TYR A 9 -42.02 11.23 -26.77
N PRO A 10 -42.65 12.18 -27.49
CA PRO A 10 -43.02 11.99 -28.90
C PRO A 10 -41.80 11.81 -29.82
N LYS A 11 -40.67 12.46 -29.51
CA LYS A 11 -39.41 12.32 -30.26
C LYS A 11 -38.77 10.93 -30.13
N ALA A 12 -39.14 10.14 -29.13
CA ALA A 12 -38.62 8.78 -28.98
C ALA A 12 -39.25 7.82 -29.99
N PHE A 13 -40.39 8.18 -30.60
CA PHE A 13 -41.16 7.33 -31.52
C PHE A 13 -41.13 7.79 -32.99
N GLY A 14 -40.73 9.04 -33.27
CA GLY A 14 -40.52 9.54 -34.63
C GLY A 14 -39.15 9.15 -35.25
N ASN A 15 -39.08 9.01 -36.59
CA ASN A 15 -37.87 8.69 -37.38
C ASN A 15 -37.21 7.31 -37.14
N ARG A 16 -37.97 6.32 -36.65
CA ARG A 16 -37.50 4.94 -36.53
C ARG A 16 -37.45 4.28 -37.91
N LEU A 17 -36.26 3.87 -38.32
CA LEU A 17 -36.07 3.17 -39.60
C LEU A 17 -36.41 1.68 -39.47
N PRO A 18 -36.99 1.06 -40.51
CA PRO A 18 -37.27 -0.37 -40.51
C PRO A 18 -35.99 -1.20 -40.33
N LYS A 19 -36.12 -2.39 -39.75
CA LYS A 19 -34.98 -3.24 -39.33
C LYS A 19 -33.99 -3.53 -40.47
N ASN A 20 -34.48 -3.64 -41.71
CA ASN A 20 -33.76 -3.99 -42.93
C ASN A 20 -33.28 -2.79 -43.76
N ASP A 21 -33.34 -1.56 -43.24
CA ASP A 21 -32.77 -0.42 -43.94
C ASP A 21 -31.25 -0.57 -44.08
N SER A 22 -30.75 -0.49 -45.32
CA SER A 22 -29.33 -0.66 -45.66
C SER A 22 -28.43 0.39 -44.99
N VAL A 23 -28.94 1.62 -44.80
CA VAL A 23 -28.22 2.70 -44.11
C VAL A 23 -28.07 2.37 -42.62
N LEU A 24 -29.12 1.80 -42.02
CA LEU A 24 -29.12 1.39 -40.61
C LEU A 24 -28.25 0.15 -40.38
N MET A 25 -28.24 -0.80 -41.32
CA MET A 25 -27.36 -1.98 -41.25
C MET A 25 -25.89 -1.58 -41.32
N THR A 26 -25.53 -0.70 -42.25
CA THR A 26 -24.14 -0.20 -42.39
C THR A 26 -23.68 0.54 -41.14
N ALA A 27 -24.53 1.42 -40.59
CA ALA A 27 -24.24 2.14 -39.36
C ALA A 27 -24.08 1.22 -38.14
N ARG A 28 -24.89 0.14 -38.05
CA ARG A 28 -24.77 -0.85 -36.97
C ARG A 28 -23.47 -1.65 -37.06
N VAL A 29 -23.09 -2.11 -38.25
CA VAL A 29 -21.83 -2.86 -38.43
C VAL A 29 -20.64 -1.99 -38.09
N ALA A 30 -20.61 -0.73 -38.56
CA ALA A 30 -19.57 0.22 -38.22
C ALA A 30 -19.52 0.51 -36.71
N TRP A 31 -20.68 0.65 -36.07
CA TRP A 31 -20.79 0.83 -34.62
C TRP A 31 -20.27 -0.38 -33.84
N PHE A 32 -20.66 -1.60 -34.20
CA PHE A 32 -20.18 -2.83 -33.55
C PHE A 32 -18.67 -3.00 -33.72
N LYS A 33 -18.13 -2.68 -34.91
CA LYS A 33 -16.69 -2.69 -35.15
C LYS A 33 -15.97 -1.68 -34.25
N ALA A 34 -16.47 -0.44 -34.19
CA ALA A 34 -15.88 0.60 -33.33
C ALA A 34 -15.98 0.25 -31.84
N ALA A 35 -17.12 -0.28 -31.38
CA ALA A 35 -17.31 -0.73 -30.01
C ALA A 35 -16.34 -1.88 -29.67
N GLY A 36 -16.21 -2.89 -30.53
CA GLY A 36 -15.28 -4.01 -30.34
C GLY A 36 -13.81 -3.59 -30.38
N THR A 37 -13.43 -2.61 -31.21
CA THR A 37 -12.07 -2.08 -31.21
C THR A 37 -11.76 -1.31 -29.92
N ASN A 38 -12.68 -0.48 -29.43
CA ASN A 38 -12.50 0.23 -28.15
C ASN A 38 -12.52 -0.72 -26.95
N PHE A 39 -13.34 -1.78 -27.00
CA PHE A 39 -13.35 -2.87 -26.03
C PHE A 39 -11.94 -3.44 -25.85
N LEU A 40 -11.28 -3.82 -26.94
CA LEU A 40 -9.95 -4.41 -26.88
C LEU A 40 -8.88 -3.43 -26.39
N TYR A 41 -8.94 -2.16 -26.84
CA TYR A 41 -7.96 -1.16 -26.41
C TYR A 41 -8.04 -0.87 -24.92
N LEU A 42 -9.25 -0.68 -24.38
CA LEU A 42 -9.43 -0.43 -22.95
C LEU A 42 -9.04 -1.67 -22.14
N GLN A 43 -9.46 -2.86 -22.56
CA GLN A 43 -9.10 -4.10 -21.87
C GLN A 43 -7.58 -4.29 -21.78
N LEU A 44 -6.85 -4.05 -22.88
CA LEU A 44 -5.39 -4.16 -22.90
C LEU A 44 -4.70 -3.07 -22.07
N LEU A 45 -5.21 -1.85 -22.12
CA LEU A 45 -4.67 -0.73 -21.33
C LEU A 45 -4.77 -1.03 -19.83
N PHE A 46 -5.95 -1.43 -19.37
CA PHE A 46 -6.18 -1.71 -17.96
C PHE A 46 -5.50 -3.00 -17.52
N LEU A 47 -5.49 -4.05 -18.34
CA LEU A 47 -4.67 -5.23 -18.07
C LEU A 47 -3.19 -4.87 -17.92
N GLY A 48 -2.65 -4.02 -18.80
CA GLY A 48 -1.28 -3.51 -18.69
C GLY A 48 -1.05 -2.75 -17.39
N LEU A 49 -2.01 -1.91 -16.98
CA LEU A 49 -1.96 -1.18 -15.72
C LEU A 49 -2.00 -2.11 -14.49
N PHE A 50 -2.89 -3.11 -14.49
CA PHE A 50 -2.95 -4.11 -13.42
C PHE A 50 -1.68 -4.94 -13.35
N CYS A 51 -1.15 -5.38 -14.49
CA CYS A 51 0.13 -6.08 -14.55
C CYS A 51 1.30 -5.20 -14.09
N TYR A 52 1.29 -3.91 -14.41
CA TYR A 52 2.31 -2.97 -13.93
C TYR A 52 2.23 -2.79 -12.42
N ILE A 53 1.03 -2.52 -11.89
CA ILE A 53 0.83 -2.33 -10.45
C ILE A 53 1.19 -3.61 -9.72
N LEU A 54 0.55 -4.73 -10.02
CA LEU A 54 0.79 -6.00 -9.32
C LEU A 54 2.21 -6.53 -9.53
N GLY A 55 2.76 -6.37 -10.74
CA GLY A 55 4.15 -6.73 -11.05
C GLY A 55 5.17 -5.90 -10.29
N SER A 56 4.92 -4.60 -10.07
CA SER A 56 5.78 -3.76 -9.22
C SER A 56 5.81 -4.21 -7.75
N LEU A 57 4.80 -4.97 -7.30
CA LEU A 57 4.70 -5.55 -5.95
C LEU A 57 5.24 -6.97 -5.88
N TYR A 58 5.45 -7.60 -7.03
CA TYR A 58 5.79 -9.00 -7.08
C TYR A 58 7.14 -9.25 -6.39
N GLN A 59 7.15 -10.18 -5.44
CA GLN A 59 8.32 -10.51 -4.61
C GLN A 59 8.94 -9.34 -3.83
N GLN A 60 8.21 -8.24 -3.63
CA GLN A 60 8.71 -7.09 -2.88
C GLN A 60 9.25 -7.49 -1.50
N THR A 61 8.57 -8.41 -0.80
CA THR A 61 9.00 -8.90 0.51
C THR A 61 10.38 -9.55 0.45
N SER A 62 10.70 -10.33 -0.59
CA SER A 62 12.02 -10.99 -0.75
C SER A 62 13.16 -10.02 -1.05
N HIS A 63 12.85 -8.80 -1.48
CA HIS A 63 13.81 -7.76 -1.80
C HIS A 63 13.89 -6.66 -0.74
N THR A 64 13.20 -6.83 0.39
CA THR A 64 13.18 -5.86 1.49
C THR A 64 14.58 -5.58 2.03
N HIS A 65 15.49 -6.57 1.99
CA HIS A 65 16.89 -6.38 2.36
C HIS A 65 17.64 -5.30 1.55
N ASN A 66 17.17 -4.93 0.35
CA ASN A 66 17.76 -3.83 -0.41
C ASN A 66 17.45 -2.45 0.20
N LEU A 67 16.46 -2.36 1.10
CA LEU A 67 16.19 -1.16 1.87
C LEU A 67 17.29 -1.00 2.93
N ARG A 68 18.18 -0.04 2.68
CA ARG A 68 19.26 0.32 3.60
C ARG A 68 18.78 1.32 4.64
N ILE A 69 18.81 0.91 5.90
CA ILE A 69 18.52 1.73 7.07
C ILE A 69 19.84 2.03 7.76
N VAL A 70 20.11 3.27 8.12
CA VAL A 70 21.28 3.61 8.93
C VAL A 70 20.95 3.46 10.41
N PHE A 71 21.83 2.81 11.16
CA PHE A 71 21.77 2.73 12.61
C PHE A 71 22.92 3.53 13.23
N VAL A 72 22.60 4.41 14.17
CA VAL A 72 23.62 5.17 14.92
C VAL A 72 23.36 5.03 16.41
N ASP A 73 24.31 4.42 17.11
CA ASP A 73 24.29 4.33 18.56
C ASP A 73 25.07 5.50 19.18
N TYR A 74 24.35 6.52 19.67
CA TYR A 74 24.99 7.64 20.40
C TYR A 74 25.30 7.31 21.86
N ASP A 75 24.84 6.16 22.35
CA ASP A 75 25.01 5.72 23.72
C ASP A 75 26.24 4.83 23.89
N GLY A 76 26.47 3.90 22.95
CA GLY A 76 27.53 2.90 23.03
C GLY A 76 27.31 1.88 24.15
N GLY A 77 26.06 1.77 24.63
CA GLY A 77 25.69 1.05 25.85
C GLY A 77 24.89 -0.24 25.61
N ALA A 78 24.36 -0.82 26.68
CA ALA A 78 23.59 -2.07 26.66
C ALA A 78 22.36 -2.00 25.73
N ILE A 79 21.71 -0.84 25.60
CA ILE A 79 20.58 -0.66 24.68
C ILE A 79 21.02 -0.80 23.22
N GLY A 80 22.14 -0.19 22.83
CA GLY A 80 22.69 -0.32 21.48
C GLY A 80 23.09 -1.76 21.16
N GLN A 81 23.71 -2.45 22.12
CA GLN A 81 24.02 -3.88 21.99
C GLN A 81 22.76 -4.76 21.86
N ALA A 82 21.71 -4.46 22.62
CA ALA A 82 20.43 -5.15 22.51
C ALA A 82 19.78 -4.93 21.13
N VAL A 83 19.88 -3.73 20.55
CA VAL A 83 19.41 -3.44 19.19
C VAL A 83 20.20 -4.25 18.16
N TRP A 84 21.53 -4.38 18.32
CA TRP A 84 22.35 -5.18 17.42
C TRP A 84 22.06 -6.69 17.53
N GLY A 85 21.85 -7.19 18.75
CA GLY A 85 21.42 -8.57 18.99
C GLY A 85 20.03 -8.87 18.39
N ALA A 86 19.11 -7.91 18.48
CA ALA A 86 17.81 -7.99 17.84
C ALA A 86 17.91 -8.02 16.31
N TYR A 87 18.73 -7.15 15.72
CA TYR A 87 18.97 -7.15 14.28
C TYR A 87 19.59 -8.48 13.82
N SER A 88 20.54 -9.03 14.57
CA SER A 88 21.16 -10.33 14.27
C SER A 88 20.15 -11.48 14.22
N SER A 89 19.04 -11.36 14.96
CA SER A 89 17.94 -12.34 14.98
C SER A 89 16.89 -12.10 13.88
N LEU A 90 16.77 -10.86 13.40
CA LEU A 90 15.79 -10.44 12.39
C LEU A 90 16.35 -10.38 10.97
N GLN A 91 17.68 -10.34 10.82
CA GLN A 91 18.34 -10.26 9.52
C GLN A 91 17.91 -11.40 8.58
N GLY A 92 17.62 -11.05 7.34
CA GLY A 92 17.21 -11.99 6.31
C GLY A 92 16.68 -11.27 5.08
N ASN A 93 16.31 -12.02 4.04
CA ASN A 93 15.86 -11.45 2.77
C ASN A 93 14.58 -10.60 2.91
N ASN A 94 13.77 -10.89 3.94
CA ASN A 94 12.49 -10.26 4.22
C ASN A 94 12.58 -9.05 5.17
N TYR A 95 13.78 -8.67 5.59
CA TYR A 95 13.99 -7.59 6.55
C TYR A 95 14.98 -6.55 5.99
N PRO A 96 14.79 -5.23 6.22
CA PRO A 96 15.72 -4.21 5.76
C PRO A 96 17.17 -4.43 6.22
N SER A 97 18.14 -4.07 5.38
CA SER A 97 19.55 -4.08 5.79
C SER A 97 19.83 -2.91 6.71
N VAL A 98 20.21 -3.19 7.95
CA VAL A 98 20.59 -2.17 8.92
C VAL A 98 22.11 -2.00 8.88
N ILE A 99 22.57 -0.79 8.58
CA ILE A 99 23.98 -0.44 8.44
C ILE A 99 24.36 0.44 9.62
N GLU A 100 25.19 -0.09 10.49
CA GLU A 100 25.75 0.68 11.60
C GLU A 100 26.73 1.75 11.09
N ARG A 101 26.59 2.96 11.62
CA ARG A 101 27.51 4.09 11.39
C ARG A 101 27.95 4.67 12.71
N PRO A 102 29.24 5.01 12.84
CA PRO A 102 29.73 5.62 14.07
C PRO A 102 29.11 7.02 14.23
N PRO A 103 28.89 7.48 15.47
CA PRO A 103 28.43 8.84 15.74
C PRO A 103 29.32 9.94 15.15
N SER A 104 30.59 9.66 14.82
CA SER A 104 31.47 10.63 14.14
C SER A 104 31.03 10.98 12.72
N ASP A 105 30.40 10.04 12.01
CA ASP A 105 29.92 10.25 10.64
C ASP A 105 28.61 11.04 10.61
N LEU A 106 27.79 10.89 11.65
CA LEU A 106 26.45 11.49 11.79
C LEU A 106 26.28 12.01 13.23
N PRO A 107 26.94 13.10 13.61
CA PRO A 107 27.01 13.54 15.01
C PRO A 107 25.70 14.10 15.55
N THR A 108 24.83 14.62 14.69
CA THR A 108 23.56 15.24 15.12
C THR A 108 22.33 14.56 14.51
N LYS A 109 21.20 14.71 15.19
CA LYS A 109 19.88 14.31 14.65
C LYS A 109 19.57 15.04 13.32
N SER A 110 20.12 16.23 13.10
CA SER A 110 19.97 16.98 11.83
C SER A 110 20.66 16.27 10.67
N ASP A 111 21.82 15.67 10.91
CA ASP A 111 22.56 14.92 9.89
C ASP A 111 21.79 13.64 9.50
N LEU A 112 21.12 13.00 10.46
CA LEU A 112 20.22 11.87 10.19
C LEU A 112 19.02 12.29 9.34
N LEU A 113 18.41 13.44 9.67
CA LEU A 113 17.31 14.02 8.88
C LEU A 113 17.77 14.31 7.45
N GLU A 114 18.94 14.92 7.28
CA GLU A 114 19.49 15.23 5.96
C GLU A 114 19.81 13.96 5.16
N ALA A 115 20.39 12.94 5.80
CA ALA A 115 20.74 11.68 5.15
C ALA A 115 19.52 10.93 4.62
N VAL A 116 18.41 10.92 5.38
CA VAL A 116 17.13 10.35 4.97
C VAL A 116 16.44 11.24 3.92
N CYS A 117 16.47 12.56 4.09
CA CYS A 117 15.88 13.51 3.14
C CYS A 117 16.55 13.45 1.76
N LYS A 118 17.87 13.29 1.70
CA LYS A 118 18.66 13.10 0.46
C LYS A 118 18.66 11.66 -0.06
N THR A 119 17.78 10.79 0.47
CA THR A 119 17.60 9.39 0.07
C THR A 119 18.89 8.54 0.05
N ARG A 120 19.90 8.93 0.85
CA ARG A 120 21.12 8.11 1.04
C ARG A 120 20.81 6.82 1.79
N TYR A 121 19.83 6.91 2.68
CA TYR A 121 19.24 5.82 3.43
C TYR A 121 17.72 5.93 3.38
N TRP A 122 17.04 4.79 3.44
CA TRP A 122 15.56 4.73 3.46
C TRP A 122 14.99 5.09 4.83
N ALA A 123 15.75 4.90 5.89
CA ALA A 123 15.40 5.39 7.22
C ALA A 123 16.67 5.49 8.06
N ALA A 124 16.55 6.16 9.20
CA ALA A 124 17.57 6.13 10.25
C ALA A 124 16.94 5.62 11.55
N PHE A 125 17.67 4.79 12.28
CA PHE A 125 17.34 4.37 13.64
C PHE A 125 18.47 4.83 14.55
N PHE A 126 18.14 5.38 15.72
CA PHE A 126 19.16 5.89 16.64
C PHE A 126 18.79 5.63 18.09
N VAL A 127 19.83 5.45 18.91
CA VAL A 127 19.74 5.40 20.38
C VAL A 127 20.31 6.70 20.93
N THR A 128 19.63 7.35 21.87
CA THR A 128 20.07 8.62 22.43
C THR A 128 21.22 8.45 23.41
N LYS A 129 22.08 9.46 23.53
CA LYS A 129 23.23 9.43 24.45
C LYS A 129 22.77 9.30 25.91
N GLY A 130 23.41 8.41 26.68
CA GLY A 130 23.11 8.15 28.09
C GLY A 130 21.81 7.39 28.32
N ALA A 131 21.26 6.75 27.27
CA ALA A 131 20.01 6.01 27.37
C ALA A 131 20.14 4.77 28.27
N SER A 132 21.22 3.99 28.12
CA SER A 132 21.45 2.81 28.95
C SER A 132 21.67 3.17 30.41
N SER A 133 22.43 4.24 30.70
CA SER A 133 22.66 4.67 32.09
C SER A 133 21.38 5.15 32.75
N ARG A 134 20.56 5.95 32.05
CA ARG A 134 19.25 6.40 32.57
C ARG A 134 18.31 5.23 32.85
N LEU A 135 18.27 4.23 31.97
CA LEU A 135 17.44 3.03 32.18
C LEU A 135 17.94 2.21 33.37
N GLN A 136 19.27 2.05 33.50
CA GLN A 136 19.87 1.32 34.62
C GLN A 136 19.61 2.01 35.96
N GLU A 137 19.79 3.33 36.05
CA GLU A 137 19.50 4.13 37.24
C GLU A 137 18.02 4.04 37.65
N ALA A 138 17.12 4.03 36.66
CA ALA A 138 15.69 3.89 36.87
C ALA A 138 15.31 2.48 37.39
N LEU A 139 15.99 1.43 36.90
CA LEU A 139 15.79 0.06 37.36
C LEU A 139 16.32 -0.16 38.79
N GLU A 140 17.42 0.50 39.15
CA GLU A 140 18.00 0.48 40.51
C GLU A 140 17.17 1.25 41.54
N GLY A 141 16.10 1.94 41.12
CA GLY A 141 15.17 2.65 41.99
C GLY A 141 15.63 4.07 42.36
N ASN A 142 16.64 4.60 41.67
CA ASN A 142 17.13 5.97 41.88
C ASN A 142 16.21 7.04 41.29
N VAL A 143 15.25 6.65 40.44
CA VAL A 143 14.30 7.53 39.76
C VAL A 143 12.89 6.98 39.91
N THR A 144 11.90 7.85 40.12
CA THR A 144 10.49 7.40 40.17
C THR A 144 9.98 7.07 38.75
N ALA A 145 9.06 6.12 38.62
CA ALA A 145 8.48 5.75 37.32
C ALA A 145 7.79 6.92 36.59
N LEU A 146 7.37 7.97 37.32
CA LEU A 146 6.78 9.19 36.77
C LEU A 146 7.83 10.17 36.21
N GLU A 147 9.07 10.13 36.70
CA GLU A 147 10.16 10.99 36.25
C GLU A 147 10.95 10.37 35.08
N TYR A 148 10.88 9.05 34.93
CA TYR A 148 11.55 8.35 33.84
C TYR A 148 10.86 8.61 32.49
N ASN A 149 11.55 9.32 31.60
CA ASN A 149 11.06 9.57 30.25
C ASN A 149 11.40 8.41 29.31
N ASN A 150 10.44 7.50 29.11
CA ASN A 150 10.59 6.35 28.22
C ASN A 150 10.59 6.70 26.72
N THR A 151 10.31 7.95 26.33
CA THR A 151 10.26 8.35 24.90
C THR A 151 11.59 8.89 24.35
N ASP A 152 12.52 9.29 25.21
CA ASP A 152 13.82 9.88 24.81
C ASP A 152 14.98 8.88 24.92
N ILE A 153 14.74 7.66 24.45
CA ILE A 153 15.69 6.54 24.52
C ILE A 153 16.13 6.14 23.12
N MET A 154 15.17 5.95 22.23
CA MET A 154 15.43 5.62 20.84
C MET A 154 14.34 6.16 19.93
N GLY A 155 14.73 6.42 18.70
CA GLY A 155 13.81 6.91 17.70
C GLY A 155 14.24 6.49 16.32
N TYR A 156 13.34 6.70 15.37
CA TYR A 156 13.64 6.53 13.96
C TYR A 156 13.15 7.72 13.14
N VAL A 157 13.91 8.00 12.09
CA VAL A 157 13.63 9.04 11.11
C VAL A 157 13.25 8.37 9.80
N TRP A 158 12.17 8.85 9.20
CA TRP A 158 11.70 8.35 7.91
C TRP A 158 10.90 9.45 7.17
N ASN A 159 10.74 9.32 5.86
CA ASN A 159 10.08 10.32 5.03
C ASN A 159 8.85 9.75 4.31
N GLU A 160 7.67 9.94 4.88
CA GLU A 160 6.42 9.42 4.31
C GLU A 160 6.14 9.95 2.89
N ALA A 161 6.52 11.20 2.58
CA ALA A 161 6.22 11.81 1.28
C ALA A 161 7.00 11.23 0.09
N VAL A 162 8.16 10.60 0.36
CA VAL A 162 9.05 10.05 -0.68
C VAL A 162 8.76 8.57 -0.93
N TYR A 163 8.07 7.90 0.01
CA TYR A 163 7.86 6.47 -0.06
C TYR A 163 6.54 6.11 -0.70
N ALA A 164 6.58 5.10 -1.58
CA ALA A 164 5.36 4.42 -1.97
C ALA A 164 4.70 3.84 -0.71
N PRO A 165 3.36 3.81 -0.62
CA PRO A 165 2.65 3.30 0.54
C PRO A 165 3.06 1.93 1.08
N ILE A 166 3.65 1.08 0.26
CA ILE A 166 4.09 -0.26 0.67
C ILE A 166 5.47 -0.23 1.31
N VAL A 167 6.32 0.71 0.90
CA VAL A 167 7.65 0.88 1.51
C VAL A 167 7.51 1.48 2.90
N ASP A 168 6.49 2.32 3.11
CA ASP A 168 6.10 2.85 4.41
C ASP A 168 5.86 1.73 5.45
N SER A 169 5.03 0.73 5.14
CA SER A 169 4.82 -0.40 6.05
C SER A 169 6.07 -1.27 6.23
N ALA A 170 6.86 -1.47 5.17
CA ALA A 170 8.10 -2.24 5.24
C ALA A 170 9.20 -1.56 6.07
N ILE A 171 9.16 -0.24 6.24
CA ILE A 171 10.12 0.50 7.07
C ILE A 171 9.58 0.67 8.49
N SER A 172 8.41 1.30 8.64
CA SER A 172 7.88 1.67 9.96
C SER A 172 7.56 0.45 10.83
N ALA A 173 6.92 -0.58 10.26
CA ALA A 173 6.60 -1.80 11.00
C ALA A 173 7.87 -2.62 11.32
N SER A 174 8.85 -2.64 10.42
CA SER A 174 10.13 -3.32 10.65
C SER A 174 10.91 -2.67 11.78
N LEU A 175 10.96 -1.33 11.85
CA LEU A 175 11.66 -0.61 12.92
C LEU A 175 10.94 -0.71 14.26
N GLN A 176 9.60 -0.76 14.27
CA GLN A 176 8.83 -1.10 15.46
C GLN A 176 9.17 -2.52 15.94
N LEU A 177 9.19 -3.50 15.03
CA LEU A 177 9.59 -4.87 15.35
C LEU A 177 11.03 -4.93 15.89
N LEU A 178 11.96 -4.14 15.33
CA LEU A 178 13.34 -4.05 15.83
C LEU A 178 13.38 -3.61 17.29
N SER A 179 12.65 -2.55 17.63
CA SER A 179 12.55 -2.01 18.99
C SER A 179 11.97 -3.04 19.96
N GLU A 180 10.93 -3.77 19.54
CA GLU A 180 10.29 -4.80 20.37
C GLU A 180 11.21 -6.00 20.62
N VAL A 181 11.90 -6.49 19.58
CA VAL A 181 12.87 -7.58 19.75
C VAL A 181 14.09 -7.11 20.55
N ALA A 182 14.51 -5.86 20.41
CA ALA A 182 15.56 -5.26 21.24
C ALA A 182 15.16 -5.20 22.71
N ARG A 183 13.89 -4.91 23.00
CA ARG A 183 13.36 -4.92 24.37
C ARG A 183 13.46 -6.30 25.01
N VAL A 184 13.14 -7.34 24.24
CA VAL A 184 13.29 -8.74 24.68
C VAL A 184 14.77 -9.13 24.82
N ALA A 185 15.63 -8.72 23.88
CA ALA A 185 17.07 -8.99 23.94
C ALA A 185 17.75 -8.32 25.14
N TYR A 186 17.29 -7.12 25.52
CA TYR A 186 17.73 -6.41 26.71
C TYR A 186 17.28 -7.14 27.98
N SER A 187 16.00 -7.53 28.08
CA SER A 187 15.47 -8.16 29.29
C SER A 187 15.97 -9.58 29.55
N THR A 188 16.36 -10.30 28.49
CA THR A 188 16.90 -11.67 28.57
C THR A 188 18.41 -11.72 28.79
N GLY A 189 19.09 -10.58 28.87
CA GLY A 189 20.54 -10.50 29.15
C GLY A 189 21.45 -10.77 27.95
N ASN A 190 20.91 -11.12 26.78
CA ASN A 190 21.69 -11.32 25.55
C ASN A 190 22.34 -10.02 25.04
N GLY A 191 21.83 -8.85 25.44
CA GLY A 191 22.36 -7.51 25.11
C GLY A 191 23.14 -6.81 26.23
N ALA A 192 23.66 -7.55 27.22
CA ALA A 192 24.37 -7.03 28.42
C ALA A 192 23.53 -6.31 29.50
N GLY A 193 22.22 -6.17 29.30
CA GLY A 193 21.28 -5.73 30.34
C GLY A 193 20.98 -6.84 31.35
N ASN A 194 21.80 -6.98 32.39
CA ASN A 194 21.64 -8.04 33.36
C ASN A 194 20.65 -7.58 34.46
N ILE A 195 19.40 -8.01 34.39
CA ILE A 195 18.37 -7.70 35.39
C ILE A 195 18.62 -8.57 36.63
N GLN A 196 19.62 -8.25 37.43
CA GLN A 196 19.94 -9.04 38.63
C GLN A 196 19.33 -8.45 39.92
N SER A 197 18.87 -7.20 39.89
CA SER A 197 18.35 -6.51 41.09
C SER A 197 17.18 -5.59 40.77
N ILE A 198 15.99 -6.14 40.55
CA ILE A 198 14.74 -5.36 40.55
C ILE A 198 14.10 -5.49 41.93
N SER A 199 14.09 -4.38 42.66
CA SER A 199 13.60 -4.33 44.03
C SER A 199 12.49 -3.27 44.13
N GLY A 200 11.28 -3.60 43.70
CA GLY A 200 10.11 -2.75 43.94
C GLY A 200 9.12 -2.62 42.76
N PRO A 201 7.89 -2.17 43.03
CA PRO A 201 6.83 -2.04 42.02
C PRO A 201 7.13 -0.99 40.95
N THR A 202 7.91 0.05 41.27
CA THR A 202 8.34 1.09 40.33
C THR A 202 9.33 0.54 39.29
N SER A 203 10.39 -0.13 39.73
CA SER A 203 11.35 -0.78 38.82
C SER A 203 10.69 -1.85 37.95
N LEU A 204 9.67 -2.55 38.47
CA LEU A 204 8.88 -3.52 37.69
C LEU A 204 8.05 -2.83 36.58
N SER A 205 7.45 -1.68 36.87
CA SER A 205 6.71 -0.90 35.86
C SER A 205 7.63 -0.35 34.77
N ILE A 206 8.84 0.09 35.13
CA ILE A 206 9.86 0.57 34.19
C ILE A 206 10.38 -0.57 33.32
N LEU A 207 10.53 -1.77 33.89
CA LEU A 207 10.89 -2.95 33.09
C LEU A 207 9.78 -3.35 32.09
N ALA A 208 8.52 -3.21 32.46
CA ALA A 208 7.40 -3.59 31.60
C ALA A 208 7.34 -2.71 30.32
N ASP A 209 7.69 -1.43 30.44
CA ASP A 209 7.74 -0.47 29.34
C ASP A 209 9.01 0.40 29.40
N PRO A 210 10.19 -0.18 29.09
CA PRO A 210 11.48 0.48 29.32
C PRO A 210 11.72 1.59 28.30
N TRP A 211 11.12 1.50 27.11
CA TRP A 211 11.17 2.56 26.12
C TRP A 211 10.01 2.49 25.15
N LYS A 212 9.64 3.66 24.64
CA LYS A 212 8.67 3.83 23.56
C LYS A 212 9.37 4.42 22.35
N LEU A 213 9.33 3.68 21.24
CA LEU A 213 9.99 4.07 20.01
C LEU A 213 9.40 5.38 19.45
N GLN A 214 10.22 6.43 19.34
CA GLN A 214 9.81 7.70 18.77
C GLN A 214 9.84 7.64 17.23
N SER A 215 8.75 8.03 16.58
CA SER A 215 8.67 8.19 15.12
C SER A 215 8.87 9.66 14.74
N ILE A 216 9.90 9.96 13.96
CA ILE A 216 10.17 11.28 13.39
C ILE A 216 9.91 11.20 11.89
N ASN A 217 8.71 11.62 11.49
CA ASN A 217 8.33 11.68 10.08
C ASN A 217 8.69 13.07 9.51
N ILE A 218 9.55 13.10 8.49
CA ILE A 218 10.03 14.34 7.86
C ILE A 218 8.89 15.10 7.17
N GLN A 219 7.94 14.39 6.56
CA GLN A 219 6.82 14.99 5.84
C GLN A 219 5.55 14.17 6.02
N PRO A 220 4.83 14.34 7.14
CA PRO A 220 3.60 13.62 7.38
C PRO A 220 2.56 13.97 6.32
N LYS A 221 1.94 12.95 5.72
CA LYS A 221 0.86 13.11 4.73
C LYS A 221 -0.44 12.56 5.31
N SER A 222 -1.49 13.37 5.29
CA SER A 222 -2.84 12.96 5.74
C SER A 222 -3.55 12.03 4.75
N GLN A 223 -2.98 11.84 3.55
CA GLN A 223 -3.55 11.03 2.47
C GLN A 223 -3.03 9.59 2.62
N GLY A 224 -3.74 8.82 3.44
CA GLY A 224 -3.33 7.50 3.93
C GLY A 224 -2.96 6.49 2.85
N SER A 225 -1.72 6.05 2.93
CA SER A 225 -1.04 5.11 2.06
C SER A 225 -1.75 3.74 1.96
N ARG A 226 -2.33 3.27 3.09
CA ARG A 226 -3.07 2.00 3.18
C ARG A 226 -4.43 1.99 2.48
N ALA A 227 -5.11 3.12 2.37
CA ALA A 227 -6.41 3.20 1.70
C ALA A 227 -6.23 3.08 0.18
N ILE A 228 -5.16 3.64 -0.36
CA ILE A 228 -4.91 3.64 -1.81
C ILE A 228 -4.74 2.20 -2.32
N TYR A 229 -4.00 1.32 -1.65
CA TYR A 229 -3.83 -0.06 -2.16
C TYR A 229 -5.09 -0.92 -2.13
N ASN A 230 -5.88 -0.84 -1.04
CA ASN A 230 -7.12 -1.61 -0.94
C ASN A 230 -8.28 -1.03 -1.77
N THR A 231 -8.18 0.24 -2.18
CA THR A 231 -9.26 0.92 -2.92
C THR A 231 -8.91 1.18 -4.38
N VAL A 232 -7.63 1.30 -4.77
CA VAL A 232 -7.23 1.62 -6.16
C VAL A 232 -7.61 0.50 -7.10
N VAL A 233 -7.47 -0.77 -6.72
CA VAL A 233 -7.91 -1.88 -7.58
C VAL A 233 -9.42 -1.77 -7.84
N ILE A 234 -10.21 -1.53 -6.79
CA ILE A 234 -11.67 -1.35 -6.90
C ILE A 234 -12.04 -0.11 -7.71
N ILE A 235 -11.34 1.02 -7.49
CA ILE A 235 -11.57 2.28 -8.20
C ILE A 235 -11.20 2.14 -9.68
N LEU A 236 -10.09 1.47 -10.00
CA LEU A 236 -9.68 1.22 -11.38
C LEU A 236 -10.71 0.38 -12.13
N ILE A 237 -11.26 -0.66 -11.48
CA ILE A 237 -12.37 -1.48 -12.02
C ILE A 237 -13.59 -0.59 -12.32
N MET A 238 -13.97 0.28 -11.38
CA MET A 238 -15.11 1.19 -11.58
C MET A 238 -14.86 2.23 -12.69
N ILE A 239 -13.64 2.75 -12.79
CA ILE A 239 -13.25 3.72 -13.83
C ILE A 239 -13.25 3.05 -15.21
N GLU A 240 -12.81 1.80 -15.30
CA GLU A 240 -12.76 1.03 -16.54
C GLU A 240 -14.16 0.88 -17.17
N GLU A 241 -15.12 0.34 -16.40
CA GLU A 241 -16.51 0.17 -16.85
C GLU A 241 -17.12 1.54 -17.22
N PHE A 242 -16.85 2.58 -16.44
CA PHE A 242 -17.32 3.94 -16.73
C PHE A 242 -16.77 4.47 -18.06
N CYS A 243 -15.47 4.31 -18.32
CA CYS A 243 -14.81 4.74 -19.55
C CYS A 243 -15.35 3.98 -20.77
N TYR A 244 -15.56 2.67 -20.66
CA TYR A 244 -16.13 1.88 -21.74
C TYR A 244 -17.60 2.26 -22.02
N LEU A 245 -18.44 2.37 -21.00
CA LEU A 245 -19.83 2.81 -21.14
C LEU A 245 -19.97 4.23 -21.70
N GLY A 246 -19.08 5.13 -21.30
CA GLY A 246 -18.96 6.48 -21.84
C GLY A 246 -18.62 6.47 -23.34
N THR A 247 -17.69 5.61 -23.75
CA THR A 247 -17.32 5.42 -25.16
C THR A 247 -18.50 4.87 -25.97
N VAL A 248 -19.16 3.83 -25.46
CA VAL A 248 -20.38 3.26 -26.07
C VAL A 248 -21.46 4.33 -26.24
N ASN A 249 -21.64 5.21 -25.25
CA ASN A 249 -22.57 6.32 -25.32
C ASN A 249 -22.21 7.32 -26.44
N GLY A 250 -20.93 7.71 -26.52
CA GLY A 250 -20.41 8.57 -27.59
C GLY A 250 -20.62 7.97 -28.99
N LEU A 251 -20.38 6.67 -29.14
CA LEU A 251 -20.62 5.97 -30.40
C LEU A 251 -22.11 5.96 -30.79
N TYR A 252 -23.04 5.75 -29.85
CA TYR A 252 -24.48 5.84 -30.15
C TYR A 252 -24.88 7.24 -30.66
N ALA A 253 -24.26 8.30 -30.13
CA ALA A 253 -24.49 9.67 -30.59
C ALA A 253 -23.87 9.90 -31.99
N GLN A 254 -22.61 9.51 -32.20
CA GLN A 254 -21.88 9.70 -33.46
C GLN A 254 -22.57 9.00 -34.65
N PHE A 255 -23.01 7.75 -34.46
CA PHE A 255 -23.72 6.99 -35.49
C PHE A 255 -25.22 7.32 -35.58
N LYS A 256 -25.71 8.30 -34.81
CA LYS A 256 -27.12 8.74 -34.75
C LYS A 256 -28.09 7.59 -34.46
N LEU A 257 -27.66 6.61 -33.66
CA LEU A 257 -28.44 5.40 -33.40
C LEU A 257 -29.54 5.64 -32.36
N TYR A 258 -29.40 6.64 -31.49
CA TYR A 258 -30.44 7.02 -30.51
C TYR A 258 -31.77 7.43 -31.16
N THR A 259 -31.72 8.05 -32.34
CA THR A 259 -32.93 8.51 -33.04
C THR A 259 -33.46 7.49 -34.04
N ARG A 260 -32.67 6.46 -34.39
CA ARG A 260 -32.97 5.50 -35.46
C ARG A 260 -33.34 4.10 -34.96
N VAL A 261 -33.05 3.78 -33.69
CA VAL A 261 -33.25 2.44 -33.11
C VAL A 261 -34.17 2.52 -31.89
N ASN A 262 -35.03 1.52 -31.74
CA ASN A 262 -35.91 1.40 -30.56
C ASN A 262 -35.11 1.37 -29.25
N ALA A 263 -35.54 2.17 -28.27
CA ALA A 263 -34.91 2.27 -26.95
C ALA A 263 -34.70 0.91 -26.27
N ARG A 264 -35.69 -0.01 -26.36
CA ARG A 264 -35.57 -1.36 -25.78
C ARG A 264 -34.36 -2.13 -26.31
N ARG A 265 -34.03 -2.00 -27.60
CA ARG A 265 -32.85 -2.67 -28.18
C ARG A 265 -31.55 -2.03 -27.74
N ILE A 266 -31.53 -0.70 -27.61
CA ILE A 266 -30.37 0.02 -27.09
C ILE A 266 -30.10 -0.42 -25.65
N ILE A 267 -31.13 -0.51 -24.81
CA ILE A 267 -31.00 -0.98 -23.41
C ILE A 267 -30.45 -2.41 -23.37
N VAL A 268 -31.04 -3.34 -24.13
CA VAL A 268 -30.59 -4.75 -24.14
C VAL A 268 -29.14 -4.88 -24.62
N VAL A 269 -28.75 -4.18 -25.70
CA VAL A 269 -27.38 -4.23 -26.21
C VAL A 269 -26.39 -3.64 -25.21
N ARG A 270 -26.74 -2.52 -24.54
CA ARG A 270 -25.88 -1.94 -23.50
C ARG A 270 -25.70 -2.88 -22.32
N LEU A 271 -26.78 -3.53 -21.84
CA LEU A 271 -26.69 -4.49 -20.75
C LEU A 271 -25.82 -5.70 -21.10
N ILE A 272 -25.96 -6.23 -22.31
CA ILE A 272 -25.13 -7.35 -22.79
C ILE A 272 -23.65 -6.93 -22.88
N LEU A 273 -23.38 -5.74 -23.43
CA LEU A 273 -22.01 -5.25 -23.55
C LEU A 273 -21.36 -5.00 -22.20
N SER A 274 -22.07 -4.40 -21.23
CA SER A 274 -21.56 -4.26 -19.85
C SER A 274 -21.29 -5.62 -19.23
N LEU A 275 -22.22 -6.56 -19.32
CA LEU A 275 -22.04 -7.88 -18.71
C LEU A 275 -20.82 -8.62 -19.29
N ILE A 276 -20.64 -8.58 -20.61
CA ILE A 276 -19.48 -9.18 -21.27
C ILE A 276 -18.18 -8.46 -20.89
N TYR A 277 -18.21 -7.12 -20.86
CA TYR A 277 -17.05 -6.30 -20.50
C TYR A 277 -16.60 -6.60 -19.08
N THR A 278 -17.50 -6.46 -18.09
CA THR A 278 -17.22 -6.75 -16.69
C THR A 278 -16.77 -8.20 -16.47
N PHE A 279 -17.33 -9.17 -17.19
CA PHE A 279 -16.93 -10.58 -17.06
C PHE A 279 -15.51 -10.84 -17.58
N ILE A 280 -15.13 -10.25 -18.72
CA ILE A 280 -13.79 -10.40 -19.27
C ILE A 280 -12.78 -9.66 -18.40
N GLU A 281 -13.14 -8.46 -17.94
CA GLU A 281 -12.34 -7.67 -17.01
C GLU A 281 -12.08 -8.44 -15.71
N SER A 282 -13.12 -9.01 -15.08
CA SER A 282 -12.95 -9.77 -13.84
C SER A 282 -12.01 -10.96 -14.04
N LEU A 283 -12.09 -11.63 -15.20
CA LEU A 283 -11.17 -12.71 -15.55
C LEU A 283 -9.73 -12.22 -15.76
N CYS A 284 -9.54 -11.06 -16.39
CA CYS A 284 -8.24 -10.42 -16.57
C CYS A 284 -7.62 -10.00 -15.23
N VAL A 285 -8.39 -9.38 -14.34
CA VAL A 285 -7.95 -8.98 -12.99
C VAL A 285 -7.61 -10.21 -12.15
N ALA A 286 -8.49 -11.22 -12.13
CA ALA A 286 -8.22 -12.48 -11.44
C ALA A 286 -6.94 -13.14 -11.96
N GLY A 287 -6.79 -13.20 -13.30
CA GLY A 287 -5.59 -13.73 -13.95
C GLY A 287 -4.31 -12.97 -13.58
N ALA A 288 -4.37 -11.64 -13.53
CA ALA A 288 -3.24 -10.81 -13.11
C ALA A 288 -2.88 -11.06 -11.63
N ILE A 289 -3.87 -11.10 -10.72
CA ILE A 289 -3.65 -11.43 -9.31
C ILE A 289 -3.00 -12.81 -9.17
N TRP A 290 -3.47 -13.79 -9.93
CA TRP A 290 -2.94 -15.14 -9.91
C TRP A 290 -1.50 -15.21 -10.45
N ALA A 291 -1.20 -14.49 -11.54
CA ALA A 291 0.14 -14.42 -12.11
C ALA A 291 1.16 -13.80 -11.14
N PHE A 292 0.75 -12.81 -10.35
CA PHE A 292 1.61 -12.12 -9.38
C PHE A 292 1.40 -12.58 -7.93
N LYS A 293 0.84 -13.78 -7.71
CA LYS A 293 0.70 -14.33 -6.36
C LYS A 293 2.07 -14.65 -5.75
N ALA A 294 2.58 -13.79 -4.88
CA ALA A 294 3.82 -14.01 -4.17
C ALA A 294 3.54 -14.70 -2.83
N GLY A 295 3.80 -16.01 -2.74
CA GLY A 295 3.69 -16.77 -1.50
C GLY A 295 2.26 -17.04 -0.99
N TRP A 296 1.22 -16.73 -1.78
CA TRP A 296 -0.15 -17.10 -1.44
C TRP A 296 -0.44 -18.54 -1.88
N ASP A 297 -0.75 -19.41 -0.92
CA ASP A 297 -1.13 -20.82 -1.13
C ASP A 297 -2.61 -20.95 -1.59
N VAL A 298 -2.98 -20.20 -2.63
CA VAL A 298 -4.33 -20.22 -3.21
C VAL A 298 -4.38 -21.25 -4.32
N ASN A 299 -5.27 -22.24 -4.17
CA ASN A 299 -5.43 -23.35 -5.09
C ASN A 299 -6.31 -22.95 -6.30
N GLY A 300 -6.15 -23.62 -7.45
CA GLY A 300 -6.89 -23.30 -8.69
C GLY A 300 -8.41 -23.36 -8.54
N ASN A 301 -8.92 -24.15 -7.58
CA ASN A 301 -10.35 -24.21 -7.27
C ASN A 301 -10.90 -22.91 -6.64
N GLN A 302 -10.05 -22.13 -5.97
CA GLN A 302 -10.44 -20.83 -5.38
C GLN A 302 -10.41 -19.70 -6.41
N PHE A 303 -9.67 -19.85 -7.50
CA PHE A 303 -9.61 -18.91 -8.64
C PHE A 303 -10.92 -18.85 -9.44
N VAL A 304 -11.68 -19.95 -9.46
CA VAL A 304 -12.99 -20.01 -10.15
C VAL A 304 -14.12 -19.47 -9.26
N LEU A 305 -13.88 -19.36 -7.95
CA LEU A 305 -14.85 -18.91 -6.95
C LEU A 305 -14.71 -17.42 -6.58
N SER A 306 -13.64 -16.76 -7.03
CA SER A 306 -13.35 -15.32 -6.86
C SER A 306 -13.83 -14.50 -8.05
#